data_AF-A0A358PY82-F1
#
_entry.id   AF-A0A358PY82-F1
#
_cell.length_a   1.000
_cell.length_b   1.000
_cell.length_c   1.000
_cell.angle_alpha   90.00
_cell.angle_beta   90.00
_cell.angle_gamma   90.00
#
_symmetry.space_group_name_H-M   'P 1'
#
loop_
_entity.id
_entity.type
_entity.pdbx_description
1 polymer ?
#
loop_
_entity_poly.entity_id
_entity_poly.type
_entity_poly.pdbx_seq_one_letter_code
_entity_poly.pdbx_strand_id
1 'polypeptide(L)'
;MGVRQRMIISHNMASLNTYRQFSINNIQSGKSLEKLSSGLRINKAGDDAAGLAISEKMRGQIRGLGQAARNAQDAISLIQTAEGAASAIQDMLQRGRELAVQASNGALTDDDRDKAQSEMGQILAQIDSTANSTEFNTKKLLNQKGNGTSEFAGISQASLDQLTSKLPGWINDGMEAITTQLGIANPTGNRPMNVQYYYDAASTTGASMGTSNGGASLTLSVNVAKFFDGSGNLQPEGVIDTLIAHEMVHAYQFTQMPFATDGVNSADEQWFLEGLAMAIQGGSLFAVTDHDVSLVNPFDGDYRSAFEAVKVLHEITDGGINAIIDRLEAGDTLDQALANTTQAIAGTELASSTTGFADFANVSSFITWFNNDADGEITAYVTGSADFTQGSGAITDGGTKGSNSNLTLDQTITNGTGTGLVDTHFTLSFANASSAASDNITFHIGANSAQTIGMQTQDLRTTALGLTGLSVATVPQAEQAISTFDTATKKVSASRSYFGALQNRLEHTVSNLNNSAENLTSAESRIRDVDMAKEMMNFQKNNILSQAAQAMLAQANQAPQGVLQLLR
;
A
#
# COMPACT_ATOMS: atom_id res chain seq x y z
N MET A 1 63.63 -2.32 -82.97
CA MET A 1 64.31 -1.68 -81.81
C MET A 1 64.31 -2.68 -80.66
N GLY A 2 65.36 -3.49 -80.55
CA GLY A 2 65.52 -4.43 -79.44
C GLY A 2 66.14 -3.72 -78.25
N VAL A 3 65.41 -3.63 -77.14
CA VAL A 3 65.94 -3.13 -75.88
C VAL A 3 67.05 -4.10 -75.43
N ARG A 4 68.33 -3.71 -75.61
CA ARG A 4 69.45 -4.41 -74.99
C ARG A 4 69.28 -4.26 -73.47
N GLN A 5 68.79 -5.30 -72.81
CA GLN A 5 68.88 -5.40 -71.36
C GLN A 5 70.36 -5.40 -70.99
N ARG A 6 70.83 -4.32 -70.35
CA ARG A 6 72.14 -4.30 -69.69
C ARG A 6 72.11 -5.36 -68.60
N MET A 7 72.92 -6.40 -68.74
CA MET A 7 73.12 -7.41 -67.68
C MET A 7 74.01 -6.79 -66.60
N ILE A 8 73.43 -6.55 -65.42
CA ILE A 8 74.12 -5.99 -64.25
C ILE A 8 74.58 -7.18 -63.39
N ILE A 9 75.90 -7.38 -63.25
CA ILE A 9 76.48 -8.57 -62.58
C ILE A 9 76.55 -8.38 -61.04
N SER A 10 76.50 -7.15 -60.55
CA SER A 10 76.61 -6.85 -59.12
C SER A 10 75.33 -7.17 -58.31
N HIS A 11 74.16 -7.25 -58.96
CA HIS A 11 72.87 -7.47 -58.30
C HIS A 11 72.07 -8.53 -59.07
N ASN A 12 71.86 -9.71 -58.47
CA ASN A 12 71.07 -10.79 -59.08
C ASN A 12 69.57 -10.57 -58.85
N MET A 13 68.93 -9.87 -59.79
CA MET A 13 67.50 -9.57 -59.71
C MET A 13 66.61 -10.82 -59.74
N ALA A 14 67.02 -11.89 -60.43
CA ALA A 14 66.24 -13.14 -60.50
C ALA A 14 66.24 -13.90 -59.16
N SER A 15 67.40 -13.95 -58.49
CA SER A 15 67.52 -14.51 -57.13
C SER A 15 66.79 -13.66 -56.09
N LEU A 16 66.88 -12.33 -56.17
CA LEU A 16 66.14 -11.44 -55.26
C LEU A 16 64.62 -11.56 -55.42
N ASN A 17 64.12 -11.71 -56.66
CA ASN A 17 62.70 -11.91 -56.92
C ASN A 17 62.20 -13.29 -56.46
N THR A 18 62.97 -14.36 -56.71
CA THR A 18 62.63 -15.72 -56.23
C THR A 18 62.72 -15.83 -54.72
N TYR A 19 63.70 -15.19 -54.07
CA TYR A 19 63.79 -15.09 -52.61
C TYR A 19 62.62 -14.31 -52.01
N ARG A 20 62.20 -13.20 -52.64
CA ARG A 20 60.99 -12.47 -52.24
C ARG A 20 59.76 -13.38 -52.32
N GLN A 21 59.60 -14.14 -53.40
CA GLN A 21 58.47 -15.06 -53.57
C GLN A 21 58.52 -16.24 -52.57
N PHE A 22 59.70 -16.81 -52.32
CA PHE A 22 59.92 -17.84 -51.31
C PHE A 22 59.52 -17.33 -49.91
N SER A 23 59.99 -16.13 -49.54
CA SER A 23 59.65 -15.50 -48.25
C SER A 23 58.14 -15.24 -48.12
N ILE A 24 57.49 -14.74 -49.17
CA ILE A 24 56.03 -14.54 -49.21
C ILE A 24 55.30 -15.88 -49.01
N ASN A 25 55.69 -16.94 -49.74
CA ASN A 25 55.07 -18.25 -49.65
C ASN A 25 55.25 -18.89 -48.26
N ASN A 26 56.43 -18.70 -47.64
CA ASN A 26 56.72 -19.20 -46.31
C ASN A 26 55.86 -18.49 -45.24
N ILE A 27 55.69 -17.17 -45.35
CA ILE A 27 54.78 -16.38 -44.49
C ILE A 27 53.32 -16.85 -44.66
N GLN A 28 52.87 -17.10 -45.90
CA GLN A 28 51.52 -17.58 -46.17
C GLN A 28 51.28 -19.00 -45.66
N SER A 29 52.26 -19.90 -45.80
CA SER A 29 52.20 -21.26 -45.24
C SER A 29 52.12 -21.24 -43.72
N GLY A 30 52.91 -20.37 -43.06
CA GLY A 30 52.83 -20.17 -41.61
C GLY A 30 51.46 -19.65 -41.15
N LYS A 31 50.85 -18.71 -41.90
CA LYS A 31 49.49 -18.21 -41.61
C LYS A 31 48.42 -19.29 -41.78
N SER A 32 48.49 -20.12 -42.83
CA SER A 32 47.53 -21.21 -43.00
C SER A 32 47.67 -22.27 -41.90
N LEU A 33 48.89 -22.54 -41.44
CA LEU A 33 49.13 -23.42 -40.29
C LEU A 33 48.57 -22.84 -38.98
N GLU A 34 48.70 -21.53 -38.76
CA GLU A 34 48.09 -20.83 -37.62
C GLU A 34 46.55 -20.96 -37.62
N LYS A 35 45.91 -20.83 -38.78
CA LYS A 35 44.46 -20.97 -38.94
C LYS A 35 43.99 -22.42 -38.77
N LEU A 36 44.71 -23.39 -39.34
CA LEU A 36 44.42 -24.81 -39.16
C LEU A 36 44.59 -25.26 -37.71
N SER A 37 45.61 -24.74 -37.01
CA SER A 37 45.84 -25.08 -35.60
C SER A 37 44.81 -24.46 -34.67
N SER A 38 44.31 -23.26 -34.97
CA SER A 38 43.30 -22.58 -34.15
C SER A 38 41.86 -22.95 -34.50
N GLY A 39 41.63 -23.48 -35.71
CA GLY A 39 40.28 -23.67 -36.25
C GLY A 39 39.59 -22.35 -36.64
N LEU A 40 40.28 -21.21 -36.51
CA LEU A 40 39.71 -19.89 -36.72
C LEU A 40 40.31 -19.25 -37.98
N ARG A 41 39.43 -18.72 -38.84
CA ARG A 41 39.76 -17.91 -40.01
C ARG A 41 40.34 -16.55 -39.63
N ILE A 42 39.87 -15.98 -38.53
CA ILE A 42 40.27 -14.66 -37.99
C ILE A 42 40.86 -14.88 -36.59
N ASN A 43 42.19 -14.85 -36.48
CA ASN A 43 42.89 -15.09 -35.21
C ASN A 43 43.40 -13.78 -34.57
N LYS A 44 43.82 -12.81 -35.40
CA LYS A 44 44.32 -11.49 -34.97
C LYS A 44 43.60 -10.36 -35.69
N ALA A 45 43.63 -9.16 -35.10
CA ALA A 45 43.00 -7.96 -35.67
C ALA A 45 43.55 -7.58 -37.07
N GLY A 46 44.77 -8.01 -37.39
CA GLY A 46 45.37 -7.80 -38.71
C GLY A 46 44.84 -8.72 -39.82
N ASP A 47 44.07 -9.77 -39.50
CA ASP A 47 43.49 -10.67 -40.51
C ASP A 47 42.16 -10.11 -41.07
N ASP A 48 41.29 -9.60 -40.18
CA ASP A 48 40.06 -8.89 -40.52
C ASP A 48 39.59 -8.09 -39.28
N ALA A 49 39.88 -6.79 -39.25
CA ALA A 49 39.56 -5.93 -38.11
C ALA A 49 38.04 -5.79 -37.89
N ALA A 50 37.26 -5.70 -38.97
CA ALA A 50 35.81 -5.57 -38.90
C ALA A 50 35.15 -6.89 -38.49
N GLY A 51 35.56 -8.01 -39.09
CA GLY A 51 35.07 -9.35 -38.74
C GLY A 51 35.41 -9.74 -37.30
N LEU A 52 36.61 -9.40 -36.80
CA LEU A 52 36.98 -9.61 -35.41
C LEU A 52 36.09 -8.78 -34.48
N ALA A 53 35.90 -7.49 -34.74
CA ALA A 53 35.07 -6.62 -33.91
C ALA A 53 33.60 -7.09 -33.82
N ILE A 54 33.02 -7.54 -34.94
CA ILE A 54 31.68 -8.11 -34.97
C ILE A 54 31.62 -9.41 -34.18
N SER A 55 32.61 -10.31 -34.35
CA SER A 55 32.67 -11.57 -33.62
C SER A 55 32.80 -11.38 -32.10
N GLU A 56 33.59 -10.40 -31.65
CA GLU A 56 33.73 -10.08 -30.22
C GLU A 56 32.43 -9.50 -29.65
N LYS A 57 31.72 -8.66 -30.41
CA LYS A 57 30.37 -8.20 -30.02
C LYS A 57 29.39 -9.38 -29.92
N MET A 58 29.38 -10.29 -30.89
CA MET A 58 28.53 -11.48 -30.87
C MET A 58 28.87 -12.39 -29.69
N ARG A 59 30.15 -12.61 -29.39
CA ARG A 59 30.59 -13.35 -28.19
C ARG A 59 30.14 -12.69 -26.89
N GLY A 60 30.24 -11.37 -26.81
CA GLY A 60 29.70 -10.59 -25.69
C GLY A 60 28.21 -10.83 -25.51
N GLN A 61 27.44 -10.77 -26.61
CA GLN A 61 26.01 -11.05 -26.61
C GLN A 61 25.69 -12.50 -26.24
N ILE A 62 26.38 -13.50 -26.78
CA ILE A 62 26.18 -14.92 -26.44
C ILE A 62 26.40 -15.15 -24.94
N ARG A 63 27.47 -14.60 -24.36
CA ARG A 63 27.72 -14.68 -22.91
C ARG A 63 26.64 -13.97 -22.10
N GLY A 64 26.19 -12.80 -22.57
CA GLY A 64 25.09 -12.05 -21.97
C GLY A 64 23.78 -12.82 -21.98
N LEU A 65 23.41 -13.41 -23.12
CA LEU A 65 22.21 -14.24 -23.28
C LEU A 65 22.28 -15.50 -22.41
N GLY A 66 23.44 -16.14 -22.31
CA GLY A 66 23.65 -17.28 -21.43
C GLY A 66 23.49 -16.93 -19.95
N GLN A 67 23.95 -15.76 -19.52
CA GLN A 67 23.69 -15.28 -18.16
C GLN A 67 22.22 -14.91 -17.97
N ALA A 68 21.58 -14.26 -18.94
CA ALA A 68 20.17 -13.93 -18.91
C ALA A 68 19.28 -15.17 -18.79
N ALA A 69 19.62 -16.26 -19.49
CA ALA A 69 18.91 -17.53 -19.39
C ALA A 69 19.02 -18.14 -17.99
N ARG A 70 20.21 -18.07 -17.36
CA ARG A 70 20.39 -18.49 -15.95
C ARG A 70 19.58 -17.61 -14.99
N ASN A 71 19.63 -16.29 -15.15
CA ASN A 71 18.84 -15.38 -14.33
C ASN A 71 17.33 -15.67 -14.44
N ALA A 72 16.85 -16.01 -15.64
CA ALA A 72 15.45 -16.39 -15.87
C ALA A 72 15.11 -17.74 -15.21
N GLN A 73 16.05 -18.70 -15.19
CA GLN A 73 15.87 -19.97 -14.45
C GLN A 73 15.83 -19.74 -12.94
N ASP A 74 16.71 -18.90 -12.40
CA ASP A 74 16.68 -18.52 -10.98
C ASP A 74 15.35 -17.82 -10.62
N ALA A 75 14.83 -16.98 -11.52
CA ALA A 75 13.52 -16.36 -11.38
C ALA A 75 12.38 -17.39 -11.35
N ILE A 76 12.43 -18.41 -12.20
CA ILE A 76 11.46 -19.52 -12.18
C ILE A 76 11.52 -20.25 -10.82
N SER A 77 12.71 -20.57 -10.32
CA SER A 77 12.85 -21.23 -9.00
C SER A 77 12.29 -20.38 -7.85
N LEU A 78 12.50 -19.06 -7.88
CA LEU A 78 11.92 -18.13 -6.92
C LEU A 78 10.39 -18.12 -7.01
N ILE A 79 9.81 -18.06 -8.20
CA ILE A 79 8.36 -18.07 -8.41
C ILE A 79 7.74 -19.40 -7.98
N GLN A 80 8.39 -20.53 -8.26
CA GLN A 80 7.92 -21.85 -7.81
C GLN A 80 7.91 -21.96 -6.28
N THR A 81 8.89 -21.34 -5.60
CA THR A 81 8.91 -21.26 -4.14
C THR A 81 7.72 -20.45 -3.62
N ALA A 82 7.40 -19.31 -4.25
CA ALA A 82 6.24 -18.50 -3.88
C ALA A 82 4.90 -19.20 -4.19
N GLU A 83 4.77 -19.85 -5.36
CA GLU A 83 3.55 -20.56 -5.77
C GLU A 83 3.28 -21.76 -4.86
N GLY A 84 4.30 -22.55 -4.52
CA GLY A 84 4.14 -23.69 -3.61
C GLY A 84 3.65 -23.27 -2.23
N ALA A 85 4.21 -22.18 -1.68
CA ALA A 85 3.74 -21.61 -0.42
C ALA A 85 2.32 -21.01 -0.52
N ALA A 86 1.99 -20.35 -1.64
CA ALA A 86 0.64 -19.86 -1.88
C ALA A 86 -0.39 -21.01 -2.02
N SER A 87 0.01 -22.15 -2.60
CA SER A 87 -0.82 -23.36 -2.65
C SER A 87 -1.07 -23.91 -1.25
N ALA A 88 -0.03 -24.01 -0.43
CA ALA A 88 -0.19 -24.46 0.97
C ALA A 88 -1.12 -23.53 1.76
N ILE A 89 -1.03 -22.21 1.56
CA ILE A 89 -1.96 -21.24 2.16
C ILE A 89 -3.39 -21.48 1.65
N GLN A 90 -3.58 -21.74 0.37
CA GLN A 90 -4.91 -22.03 -0.18
C GLN A 90 -5.54 -23.28 0.44
N ASP A 91 -4.77 -24.35 0.66
CA ASP A 91 -5.25 -25.57 1.31
C ASP A 91 -5.66 -25.30 2.77
N MET A 92 -4.87 -24.47 3.49
CA MET A 92 -5.21 -24.03 4.85
C MET A 92 -6.47 -23.16 4.89
N LEU A 93 -6.68 -22.27 3.91
CA LEU A 93 -7.92 -21.48 3.81
C LEU A 93 -9.14 -22.35 3.53
N GLN A 94 -9.00 -23.39 2.70
CA GLN A 94 -10.07 -24.36 2.47
C GLN A 94 -10.41 -25.11 3.76
N ARG A 95 -9.41 -25.53 4.54
CA ARG A 95 -9.63 -26.14 5.86
C ARG A 95 -10.30 -25.19 6.85
N GLY A 96 -9.89 -23.92 6.90
CA GLY A 96 -10.56 -22.90 7.71
C GLY A 96 -12.02 -22.72 7.31
N ARG A 97 -12.31 -22.69 6.00
CA ARG A 97 -13.68 -22.64 5.49
C ARG A 97 -14.51 -23.85 5.91
N GLU A 98 -13.95 -25.05 5.89
CA GLU A 98 -14.63 -26.27 6.36
C GLU A 98 -15.05 -26.14 7.83
N LEU A 99 -14.16 -25.63 8.69
CA LEU A 99 -14.45 -25.39 10.11
C LEU A 99 -15.53 -24.33 10.30
N ALA A 100 -15.54 -23.26 9.50
CA ALA A 100 -16.59 -22.25 9.53
C ALA A 100 -17.96 -22.85 9.14
N VAL A 101 -18.00 -23.69 8.11
CA VAL A 101 -19.22 -24.42 7.71
C VAL A 101 -19.67 -25.39 8.79
N GLN A 102 -18.73 -26.10 9.45
CA GLN A 102 -19.04 -26.97 10.57
C GLN A 102 -19.65 -26.16 11.72
N ALA A 103 -19.01 -25.08 12.15
CA ALA A 103 -19.44 -24.23 13.26
C ALA A 103 -20.79 -23.51 13.01
N SER A 104 -21.16 -23.30 11.75
CA SER A 104 -22.47 -22.75 11.35
C SER A 104 -23.64 -23.71 11.61
N ASN A 105 -23.39 -25.00 11.89
CA ASN A 105 -24.44 -25.95 12.22
C ASN A 105 -25.00 -25.71 13.64
N GLY A 106 -26.29 -25.35 13.74
CA GLY A 106 -26.99 -25.12 15.00
C GLY A 106 -27.11 -26.34 15.92
N ALA A 107 -26.76 -27.55 15.45
CA ALA A 107 -26.72 -28.76 16.29
C ALA A 107 -25.47 -28.84 17.19
N LEU A 108 -24.43 -28.03 16.95
CA LEU A 108 -23.22 -27.98 17.78
C LEU A 108 -23.47 -27.19 19.06
N THR A 109 -22.86 -27.66 20.15
CA THR A 109 -22.82 -26.94 21.43
C THR A 109 -21.79 -25.80 21.38
N ASP A 110 -21.88 -24.86 22.32
CA ASP A 110 -20.89 -23.78 22.45
C ASP A 110 -19.47 -24.35 22.71
N ASP A 111 -19.35 -25.36 23.57
CA ASP A 111 -18.10 -26.08 23.83
C ASP A 111 -17.47 -26.71 22.57
N ASP A 112 -18.30 -27.18 21.62
CA ASP A 112 -17.82 -27.75 20.36
C ASP A 112 -17.39 -26.66 19.37
N ARG A 113 -18.05 -25.49 19.38
CA ARG A 113 -17.63 -24.32 18.61
C ARG A 113 -16.32 -23.73 19.14
N ASP A 114 -16.10 -23.74 20.46
CA ASP A 114 -14.83 -23.29 21.06
C ASP A 114 -13.64 -24.16 20.65
N LYS A 115 -13.85 -25.47 20.49
CA LYS A 115 -12.83 -26.38 19.94
C LYS A 115 -12.55 -26.07 18.46
N ALA A 116 -13.59 -25.81 17.67
CA ALA A 116 -13.42 -25.40 16.27
C ALA A 116 -12.69 -24.06 16.15
N GLN A 117 -12.98 -23.10 17.05
CA GLN A 117 -12.28 -21.82 17.12
C GLN A 117 -10.79 -22.00 17.48
N SER A 118 -10.47 -22.96 18.35
CA SER A 118 -9.08 -23.26 18.70
C SER A 118 -8.30 -23.83 17.49
N GLU A 119 -8.91 -24.73 16.71
CA GLU A 119 -8.32 -25.25 15.46
C GLU A 119 -8.18 -24.13 14.42
N MET A 120 -9.19 -23.26 14.30
CA MET A 120 -9.15 -22.08 13.44
C MET A 120 -7.97 -21.17 13.76
N GLY A 121 -7.76 -20.87 15.04
CA GLY A 121 -6.63 -20.04 15.49
C GLY A 121 -5.27 -20.64 15.11
N GLN A 122 -5.13 -21.98 15.18
CA GLN A 122 -3.90 -22.66 14.75
C GLN A 122 -3.69 -22.57 13.24
N ILE A 123 -4.76 -22.71 12.44
CA ILE A 123 -4.70 -22.57 10.98
C ILE A 123 -4.28 -21.15 10.59
N LEU A 124 -4.89 -20.13 11.20
CA LEU A 124 -4.54 -18.73 10.95
C LEU A 124 -3.08 -18.44 11.32
N ALA A 125 -2.62 -18.92 12.48
CA ALA A 125 -1.22 -18.79 12.88
C ALA A 125 -0.27 -19.51 11.92
N GLN A 126 -0.65 -20.67 11.40
CA GLN A 126 0.14 -21.42 10.42
C GLN A 126 0.19 -20.72 9.05
N ILE A 127 -0.90 -20.07 8.62
CA ILE A 127 -0.93 -19.21 7.42
C ILE A 127 0.09 -18.08 7.58
N ASP A 128 0.06 -17.37 8.71
CA ASP A 128 1.01 -16.29 8.98
C ASP A 128 2.45 -16.78 9.07
N SER A 129 2.69 -17.92 9.72
CA SER A 129 4.02 -18.53 9.76
C SER A 129 4.52 -18.85 8.36
N THR A 130 3.68 -19.46 7.52
CA THR A 130 4.05 -19.82 6.13
C THR A 130 4.35 -18.60 5.28
N ALA A 131 3.50 -17.57 5.35
CA ALA A 131 3.71 -16.31 4.64
C ALA A 131 5.02 -15.62 5.09
N ASN A 132 5.30 -15.60 6.40
CA ASN A 132 6.49 -14.96 6.98
C ASN A 132 7.79 -15.76 6.79
N SER A 133 7.74 -17.09 6.75
CA SER A 133 8.91 -17.94 6.58
C SER A 133 9.30 -18.15 5.11
N THR A 134 8.39 -17.90 4.17
CA THR A 134 8.66 -18.10 2.73
C THR A 134 9.64 -17.07 2.21
N GLU A 135 10.86 -17.51 1.94
CA GLU A 135 11.93 -16.70 1.39
C GLU A 135 12.76 -17.45 0.34
N PHE A 136 13.34 -16.69 -0.57
CA PHE A 136 14.33 -17.19 -1.52
C PHE A 136 15.57 -16.29 -1.44
N ASN A 137 16.72 -16.88 -1.12
CA ASN A 137 17.97 -16.13 -0.91
C ASN A 137 17.76 -14.91 0.02
N THR A 138 17.21 -15.18 1.22
CA THR A 138 16.83 -14.21 2.27
C THR A 138 15.81 -13.15 1.86
N LYS A 139 15.29 -13.17 0.63
CA LYS A 139 14.23 -12.25 0.19
C LYS A 139 12.87 -12.87 0.50
N LYS A 140 12.08 -12.16 1.29
CA LYS A 140 10.70 -12.56 1.56
C LYS A 140 9.83 -12.38 0.32
N LEU A 141 8.94 -13.34 0.10
CA LEU A 141 8.11 -13.40 -1.11
C LEU A 141 6.62 -13.11 -0.84
N LEU A 142 6.14 -13.49 0.35
CA LEU A 142 4.71 -13.55 0.69
C LEU A 142 4.27 -12.71 1.90
N ASN A 143 5.19 -11.97 2.54
CA ASN A 143 4.90 -11.13 3.70
C ASN A 143 5.26 -9.65 3.49
N GLN A 144 5.60 -9.29 2.26
CA GLN A 144 5.93 -7.93 1.89
C GLN A 144 4.61 -7.22 1.66
N LYS A 145 4.12 -6.52 2.69
CA LYS A 145 3.13 -5.46 2.51
C LYS A 145 3.69 -4.55 1.43
N GLY A 146 2.97 -4.32 0.34
CA GLY A 146 3.38 -3.33 -0.67
C GLY A 146 3.85 -2.10 0.10
N ASN A 147 5.11 -1.74 -0.07
CA ASN A 147 5.77 -0.75 0.77
C ASN A 147 5.22 0.60 0.32
N GLY A 148 3.99 0.90 0.73
CA GLY A 148 3.34 2.16 0.43
C GLY A 148 4.29 3.23 0.91
N THR A 149 4.75 4.08 0.00
CA THR A 149 5.17 5.39 0.44
C THR A 149 3.87 6.09 0.82
N SER A 150 3.73 6.44 2.09
CA SER A 150 2.65 7.34 2.52
C SER A 150 2.60 8.51 1.53
N GLU A 151 1.41 8.82 1.03
CA GLU A 151 1.20 10.00 0.18
C GLU A 151 1.43 11.31 0.96
N PHE A 152 1.50 11.22 2.29
CA PHE A 152 1.62 12.34 3.21
C PHE A 152 3.07 12.52 3.66
N ALA A 153 3.64 13.68 3.34
CA ALA A 153 5.01 14.05 3.68
C ALA A 153 5.23 14.03 5.21
N GLY A 154 6.29 13.36 5.66
CA GLY A 154 6.65 13.30 7.09
C GLY A 154 5.92 12.24 7.91
N ILE A 155 4.98 11.51 7.32
CA ILE A 155 4.24 10.43 7.99
C ILE A 155 4.64 9.10 7.35
N SER A 156 5.06 8.14 8.17
CA SER A 156 5.42 6.82 7.67
C SER A 156 4.18 5.99 7.35
N GLN A 157 4.26 5.09 6.37
CA GLN A 157 3.15 4.18 6.09
C GLN A 157 2.83 3.25 7.26
N ALA A 158 3.84 2.85 8.04
CA ALA A 158 3.62 2.07 9.26
C ALA A 158 2.78 2.86 10.28
N SER A 159 3.01 4.16 10.40
CA SER A 159 2.22 5.06 11.23
C SER A 159 0.77 5.17 10.72
N LEU A 160 0.60 5.35 9.39
CA LEU A 160 -0.73 5.39 8.76
C LEU A 160 -1.51 4.07 8.93
N ASP A 161 -0.81 2.94 8.81
CA ASP A 161 -1.39 1.62 9.03
C ASP A 161 -1.83 1.42 10.49
N GLN A 162 -1.04 1.92 11.43
CA GLN A 162 -1.38 1.91 12.85
C GLN A 162 -2.68 2.70 13.08
N LEU A 163 -2.82 3.90 12.48
CA LEU A 163 -4.05 4.68 12.52
C LEU A 163 -5.23 3.90 11.93
N THR A 164 -5.09 3.38 10.71
CA THR A 164 -6.14 2.62 10.02
C THR A 164 -6.58 1.39 10.81
N SER A 165 -5.66 0.73 11.52
CA SER A 165 -5.99 -0.45 12.33
C SER A 165 -6.78 -0.14 13.60
N LYS A 166 -6.62 1.07 14.16
CA LYS A 166 -7.28 1.48 15.41
C LYS A 166 -8.60 2.17 15.18
N LEU A 167 -8.75 2.88 14.05
CA LEU A 167 -9.94 3.67 13.74
C LEU A 167 -11.27 2.90 13.86
N PRO A 168 -11.40 1.63 13.43
CA PRO A 168 -12.64 0.88 13.63
C PRO A 168 -13.01 0.69 15.10
N GLY A 169 -12.02 0.42 15.96
CA GLY A 169 -12.22 0.31 17.41
C GLY A 169 -12.71 1.64 18.00
N TRP A 170 -12.04 2.76 17.69
CA TRP A 170 -12.46 4.08 18.16
C TRP A 170 -13.85 4.49 17.67
N ILE A 171 -14.22 4.14 16.44
CA ILE A 171 -15.58 4.34 15.92
C ILE A 171 -16.57 3.56 16.79
N ASN A 172 -16.30 2.30 17.07
CA ASN A 172 -17.18 1.44 17.85
C ASN A 172 -17.28 1.88 19.32
N ASP A 173 -16.16 2.22 19.97
CA ASP A 173 -16.15 2.76 21.33
C ASP A 173 -16.92 4.09 21.39
N GLY A 174 -16.76 4.95 20.38
CA GLY A 174 -17.53 6.18 20.25
C GLY A 174 -19.03 5.94 20.09
N MET A 175 -19.44 4.91 19.34
CA MET A 175 -20.84 4.53 19.20
C MET A 175 -21.43 3.96 20.50
N GLU A 176 -20.67 3.16 21.24
CA GLU A 176 -21.06 2.66 22.55
C GLU A 176 -21.24 3.82 23.55
N ALA A 177 -20.35 4.82 23.50
CA ALA A 177 -20.51 6.04 24.27
C ALA A 177 -21.78 6.80 23.86
N ILE A 178 -22.02 7.00 22.55
CA ILE A 178 -23.22 7.71 22.05
C ILE A 178 -24.52 7.03 22.50
N THR A 179 -24.61 5.72 22.34
CA THR A 179 -25.81 4.95 22.73
C THR A 179 -26.02 4.95 24.24
N THR A 180 -24.96 4.77 25.03
CA THR A 180 -25.07 4.67 26.50
C THR A 180 -25.28 6.04 27.16
N GLN A 181 -24.65 7.08 26.63
CA GLN A 181 -24.63 8.42 27.23
C GLN A 181 -25.72 9.33 26.68
N LEU A 182 -25.95 9.34 25.36
CA LEU A 182 -26.96 10.19 24.72
C LEU A 182 -28.26 9.45 24.37
N GLY A 183 -28.31 8.13 24.51
CA GLY A 183 -29.50 7.33 24.22
C GLY A 183 -29.88 7.26 22.74
N ILE A 184 -29.05 7.76 21.83
CA ILE A 184 -29.34 7.77 20.39
C ILE A 184 -29.17 6.35 19.84
N ALA A 185 -30.18 5.83 19.14
CA ALA A 185 -30.17 4.45 18.68
C ALA A 185 -29.12 4.19 17.58
N ASN A 186 -28.52 2.98 17.57
CA ASN A 186 -27.64 2.59 16.47
C ASN A 186 -28.40 2.51 15.13
N PRO A 187 -27.75 2.85 14.00
CA PRO A 187 -28.35 2.67 12.69
C PRO A 187 -28.79 1.22 12.43
N THR A 188 -29.97 1.08 11.85
CA THR A 188 -30.50 -0.22 11.40
C THR A 188 -29.73 -0.70 10.17
N GLY A 189 -28.87 -1.70 10.34
CA GLY A 189 -28.06 -2.30 9.28
C GLY A 189 -26.82 -1.47 8.90
N ASN A 190 -25.93 -2.08 8.09
CA ASN A 190 -24.64 -1.47 7.79
C ASN A 190 -24.76 -0.33 6.76
N ARG A 191 -24.43 0.90 7.16
CA ARG A 191 -24.40 2.07 6.26
C ARG A 191 -22.98 2.29 5.70
N PRO A 192 -22.82 2.75 4.45
CA PRO A 192 -21.48 2.99 3.90
C PRO A 192 -20.84 4.24 4.54
N MET A 193 -19.59 4.12 4.97
CA MET A 193 -18.77 5.23 5.45
C MET A 193 -17.40 5.20 4.75
N ASN A 194 -17.07 6.29 4.05
CA ASN A 194 -15.78 6.48 3.44
C ASN A 194 -14.85 7.21 4.41
N VAL A 195 -13.74 6.58 4.81
CA VAL A 195 -12.69 7.22 5.59
C VAL A 195 -11.65 7.78 4.62
N GLN A 196 -11.41 9.09 4.67
CA GLN A 196 -10.46 9.77 3.81
C GLN A 196 -9.34 10.40 4.64
N TYR A 197 -8.10 10.03 4.35
CA TYR A 197 -6.93 10.68 4.94
C TYR A 197 -6.50 11.88 4.09
N TYR A 198 -6.18 13.00 4.76
CA TYR A 198 -5.58 14.16 4.12
C TYR A 198 -4.54 14.81 5.04
N TYR A 199 -3.63 15.60 4.48
CA TYR A 199 -2.62 16.33 5.23
C TYR A 199 -2.82 17.83 5.05
N ASP A 200 -3.12 18.52 6.15
CA ASP A 200 -3.10 19.98 6.22
C ASP A 200 -2.57 20.44 7.58
N ALA A 201 -1.33 20.91 7.62
CA ALA A 201 -0.71 21.40 8.85
C ALA A 201 -1.28 22.76 9.32
N ALA A 202 -1.85 23.56 8.41
CA ALA A 202 -2.36 24.90 8.70
C ALA A 202 -3.77 24.88 9.30
N SER A 203 -4.58 23.88 8.94
CA SER A 203 -5.91 23.69 9.51
C SER A 203 -5.84 23.44 11.03
N THR A 204 -6.83 23.91 11.77
CA THR A 204 -7.04 23.56 13.19
C THR A 204 -7.90 22.29 13.35
N THR A 205 -8.62 21.90 12.30
CA THR A 205 -9.51 20.73 12.27
C THR A 205 -8.71 19.43 12.21
N GLY A 206 -8.95 18.54 13.17
CA GLY A 206 -8.33 17.22 13.23
C GLY A 206 -9.10 16.14 12.47
N ALA A 207 -10.42 16.16 12.54
CA ALA A 207 -11.32 15.29 11.79
C ALA A 207 -12.59 16.05 11.44
N SER A 208 -13.39 15.53 10.50
CA SER A 208 -14.70 16.09 10.18
C SER A 208 -15.60 15.01 9.56
N MET A 209 -16.86 14.97 9.97
CA MET A 209 -17.91 14.13 9.39
C MET A 209 -18.75 14.93 8.40
N GLY A 210 -19.03 14.32 7.25
CA GLY A 210 -19.90 14.93 6.25
C GLY A 210 -20.73 13.90 5.49
N THR A 211 -21.73 14.42 4.79
CA THR A 211 -22.59 13.65 3.89
C THR A 211 -22.98 14.50 2.68
N SER A 212 -23.02 13.90 1.50
CA SER A 212 -23.56 14.55 0.30
C SER A 212 -25.04 14.21 0.02
N ASN A 213 -25.56 13.16 0.66
CA ASN A 213 -26.85 12.55 0.33
C ASN A 213 -27.71 12.31 1.58
N GLY A 214 -27.74 13.28 2.51
CA GLY A 214 -28.62 13.19 3.70
C GLY A 214 -28.39 11.93 4.56
N GLY A 215 -27.14 11.58 4.82
CA GLY A 215 -26.75 10.43 5.63
C GLY A 215 -26.75 9.08 4.91
N ALA A 216 -27.15 8.99 3.63
CA ALA A 216 -27.12 7.72 2.90
C ALA A 216 -25.69 7.16 2.71
N SER A 217 -24.70 8.03 2.61
CA SER A 217 -23.27 7.71 2.67
C SER A 217 -22.58 8.77 3.48
N LEU A 218 -21.75 8.33 4.42
CA LEU A 218 -20.95 9.22 5.27
C LEU A 218 -19.52 9.31 4.74
N THR A 219 -18.88 10.45 5.00
CA THR A 219 -17.45 10.64 4.75
C THR A 219 -16.81 11.17 6.02
N LEU A 220 -15.90 10.38 6.60
CA LEU A 220 -15.06 10.77 7.72
C LEU A 220 -13.70 11.22 7.16
N SER A 221 -13.42 12.50 7.21
CA SER A 221 -12.15 13.07 6.76
C SER A 221 -11.21 13.24 7.95
N VAL A 222 -10.06 12.58 7.93
CA VAL A 222 -9.08 12.60 9.03
C VAL A 222 -7.82 13.33 8.59
N ASN A 223 -7.49 14.41 9.29
CA ASN A 223 -6.27 15.19 9.07
C ASN A 223 -5.09 14.50 9.76
N VAL A 224 -4.29 13.79 8.98
CA VAL A 224 -3.16 13.05 9.53
C VAL A 224 -2.11 13.97 10.17
N ALA A 225 -2.06 15.26 9.81
CA ALA A 225 -1.17 16.23 10.47
C ALA A 225 -1.51 16.49 11.95
N LYS A 226 -2.73 16.15 12.40
CA LYS A 226 -3.17 16.29 13.81
C LYS A 226 -3.14 14.99 14.60
N PHE A 227 -3.17 13.85 13.90
CA PHE A 227 -3.16 12.53 14.53
C PHE A 227 -1.74 12.02 14.81
N PHE A 228 -0.72 12.58 14.16
CA PHE A 228 0.68 12.26 14.41
C PHE A 228 1.42 13.43 15.06
N ASP A 229 2.40 13.13 15.91
CA ASP A 229 3.35 14.10 16.44
C ASP A 229 4.38 14.51 15.35
N GLY A 230 5.20 15.53 15.66
CA GLY A 230 6.27 15.98 14.74
C GLY A 230 7.37 14.94 14.45
N SER A 231 7.31 13.77 15.09
CA SER A 231 8.19 12.62 14.86
C SER A 231 7.48 11.48 14.10
N GLY A 232 6.21 11.64 13.73
CA GLY A 232 5.42 10.66 13.00
C GLY A 232 4.83 9.53 13.86
N ASN A 233 4.82 9.67 15.19
CA ASN A 233 4.13 8.73 16.08
C ASN A 233 2.68 9.18 16.31
N LEU A 234 1.76 8.22 16.50
CA LEU A 234 0.38 8.57 16.88
C LEU A 234 0.36 9.36 18.19
N GLN A 235 -0.47 10.39 18.22
CA GLN A 235 -0.83 11.09 19.45
C GLN A 235 -1.51 10.11 20.44
N PRO A 236 -1.50 10.41 21.75
CA PRO A 236 -2.16 9.58 22.76
C PRO A 236 -3.64 9.33 22.45
N GLU A 237 -4.11 8.09 22.62
CA GLU A 237 -5.44 7.66 22.19
C GLU A 237 -6.54 8.56 22.76
N GLY A 238 -6.55 8.87 24.07
CA GLY A 238 -7.60 9.67 24.73
C GLY A 238 -7.91 11.06 24.17
N VAL A 239 -7.06 11.59 23.28
CA VAL A 239 -7.33 12.86 22.58
C VAL A 239 -7.87 12.64 21.17
N ILE A 240 -7.41 11.58 20.50
CA ILE A 240 -7.75 11.30 19.10
C ILE A 240 -8.97 10.38 18.97
N ASP A 241 -9.21 9.48 19.93
CA ASP A 241 -10.40 8.64 19.98
C ASP A 241 -11.66 9.46 20.33
N THR A 242 -11.57 10.39 21.27
CA THR A 242 -12.61 11.36 21.62
C THR A 242 -12.97 12.27 20.44
N LEU A 243 -11.98 12.72 19.67
CA LEU A 243 -12.22 13.46 18.44
C LEU A 243 -12.97 12.60 17.41
N ILE A 244 -12.61 11.32 17.23
CA ILE A 244 -13.36 10.45 16.33
C ILE A 244 -14.79 10.26 16.83
N ALA A 245 -15.01 10.12 18.13
CA ALA A 245 -16.34 9.99 18.70
C ALA A 245 -17.19 11.26 18.56
N HIS A 246 -16.60 12.46 18.65
CA HIS A 246 -17.26 13.73 18.28
C HIS A 246 -17.84 13.64 16.87
N GLU A 247 -17.01 13.25 15.91
CA GLU A 247 -17.43 13.08 14.51
C GLU A 247 -18.49 11.98 14.34
N MET A 248 -18.47 10.96 15.21
CA MET A 248 -19.51 9.94 15.24
C MET A 248 -20.86 10.48 15.73
N VAL A 249 -20.91 11.51 16.59
CA VAL A 249 -22.18 12.16 16.94
C VAL A 249 -22.81 12.79 15.71
N HIS A 250 -22.03 13.47 14.87
CA HIS A 250 -22.51 14.00 13.60
C HIS A 250 -22.98 12.90 12.65
N ALA A 251 -22.29 11.75 12.61
CA ALA A 251 -22.77 10.59 11.87
C ALA A 251 -24.16 10.14 12.34
N TYR A 252 -24.44 10.16 13.65
CA TYR A 252 -25.75 9.82 14.21
C TYR A 252 -26.78 10.90 13.90
N GLN A 253 -26.42 12.18 14.03
CA GLN A 253 -27.29 13.29 13.64
C GLN A 253 -27.72 13.15 12.16
N PHE A 254 -26.80 12.91 11.23
CA PHE A 254 -27.14 12.72 9.81
C PHE A 254 -27.95 11.45 9.52
N THR A 255 -27.92 10.45 10.39
CA THR A 255 -28.47 9.12 10.09
C THR A 255 -29.75 8.78 10.86
N GLN A 256 -29.87 9.26 12.09
CA GLN A 256 -30.97 9.00 13.02
C GLN A 256 -31.85 10.23 13.27
N MET A 257 -31.36 11.44 13.01
CA MET A 257 -32.08 12.68 13.31
C MET A 257 -32.41 13.45 12.03
N PRO A 258 -33.63 13.32 11.48
CA PRO A 258 -33.98 13.86 10.18
C PRO A 258 -33.86 15.39 10.06
N PHE A 259 -33.84 16.14 11.17
CA PHE A 259 -33.66 17.60 11.11
C PHE A 259 -32.28 18.01 10.56
N ALA A 260 -31.26 17.15 10.68
CA ALA A 260 -29.93 17.39 10.13
C ALA A 260 -29.83 17.09 8.61
N THR A 261 -30.89 16.54 8.00
CA THR A 261 -30.90 16.04 6.60
C THR A 261 -31.16 17.12 5.55
N ASP A 262 -31.70 18.28 5.95
CA ASP A 262 -32.20 19.31 5.02
C ASP A 262 -31.19 20.41 4.69
N GLY A 263 -29.92 20.30 5.12
CA GLY A 263 -28.84 21.15 4.61
C GLY A 263 -29.08 22.66 4.80
N VAL A 264 -29.51 23.07 5.99
CA VAL A 264 -29.72 24.48 6.38
C VAL A 264 -28.69 24.76 7.49
N ASN A 265 -27.70 25.63 7.40
CA ASN A 265 -27.61 27.01 6.88
C ASN A 265 -28.65 27.98 7.47
N SER A 266 -29.26 27.64 8.60
CA SER A 266 -29.57 28.63 9.63
C SER A 266 -28.43 28.58 10.64
N ALA A 267 -27.76 29.70 10.88
CA ALA A 267 -26.75 29.77 11.92
C ALA A 267 -27.33 29.32 13.29
N ASP A 268 -28.65 29.43 13.45
CA ASP A 268 -29.41 29.14 14.66
C ASP A 268 -29.37 27.68 15.15
N GLU A 269 -28.95 26.69 14.35
CA GLU A 269 -28.94 25.27 14.77
C GLU A 269 -27.53 24.69 14.99
N GLN A 270 -26.49 25.39 14.54
CA GLN A 270 -25.11 24.91 14.59
C GLN A 270 -24.60 24.76 16.03
N TRP A 271 -25.00 25.68 16.94
CA TRP A 271 -24.66 25.56 18.36
C TRP A 271 -25.18 24.27 18.98
N PHE A 272 -26.36 23.78 18.54
CA PHE A 272 -26.93 22.54 19.07
C PHE A 272 -26.21 21.32 18.50
N LEU A 273 -25.95 21.31 17.18
CA LEU A 273 -25.25 20.21 16.52
C LEU A 273 -23.85 19.98 17.10
N GLU A 274 -23.07 21.06 17.21
CA GLU A 274 -21.73 21.03 17.76
C GLU A 274 -21.75 20.86 19.27
N GLY A 275 -22.66 21.53 19.99
CA GLY A 275 -22.79 21.42 21.44
C GLY A 275 -23.13 20.01 21.90
N LEU A 276 -23.98 19.29 21.14
CA LEU A 276 -24.31 17.88 21.42
C LEU A 276 -23.12 16.96 21.14
N ALA A 277 -22.35 17.22 20.08
CA ALA A 277 -21.15 16.44 19.77
C ALA A 277 -20.05 16.63 20.83
N MET A 278 -19.89 17.87 21.33
CA MET A 278 -18.99 18.21 22.44
C MET A 278 -19.36 17.50 23.74
N ALA A 279 -20.60 17.03 23.89
CA ALA A 279 -21.04 16.27 25.06
C ALA A 279 -20.40 14.88 25.16
N ILE A 280 -19.92 14.32 24.04
CA ILE A 280 -19.16 13.06 23.99
C ILE A 280 -17.65 13.32 24.06
N GLN A 281 -17.14 14.37 23.41
CA GLN A 281 -15.70 14.65 23.36
C GLN A 281 -15.14 15.26 24.66
N GLY A 282 -15.96 16.02 25.38
CA GLY A 282 -15.57 16.78 26.57
C GLY A 282 -14.80 18.06 26.22
N GLY A 283 -15.42 19.23 26.47
CA GLY A 283 -14.90 20.57 26.15
C GLY A 283 -13.69 21.10 26.94
N SER A 284 -12.86 20.26 27.56
CA SER A 284 -11.77 20.72 28.47
C SER A 284 -10.54 21.30 27.74
N LEU A 285 -10.55 21.30 26.41
CA LEU A 285 -9.49 21.84 25.54
C LEU A 285 -9.48 23.38 25.45
N PHE A 286 -10.48 24.08 25.98
CA PHE A 286 -10.64 25.52 25.80
C PHE A 286 -10.79 26.24 27.16
N ALA A 287 -10.06 27.35 27.34
CA ALA A 287 -10.17 28.17 28.54
C ALA A 287 -11.52 28.90 28.56
N VAL A 288 -12.17 29.00 29.74
CA VAL A 288 -13.41 29.77 29.91
C VAL A 288 -13.09 31.25 29.71
N THR A 289 -13.46 31.80 28.55
CA THR A 289 -13.22 33.21 28.22
C THR A 289 -14.48 34.03 28.04
N ASP A 290 -15.61 33.44 27.61
CA ASP A 290 -16.92 34.11 27.45
C ASP A 290 -18.09 33.09 27.30
N HIS A 291 -19.33 33.48 27.62
CA HIS A 291 -20.56 32.66 27.47
C HIS A 291 -21.51 33.14 26.35
N ASP A 292 -20.97 33.82 25.33
CA ASP A 292 -21.75 34.36 24.22
C ASP A 292 -21.86 33.34 23.06
N VAL A 293 -23.06 32.84 22.76
CA VAL A 293 -23.33 32.08 21.52
C VAL A 293 -23.59 33.10 20.40
N SER A 294 -22.52 33.69 19.85
CA SER A 294 -22.59 34.71 18.80
C SER A 294 -22.39 34.12 17.42
N LEU A 295 -23.50 33.83 16.75
CA LEU A 295 -23.61 33.16 15.45
C LEU A 295 -23.11 33.97 14.24
N VAL A 296 -22.08 34.80 14.38
CA VAL A 296 -21.43 35.51 13.27
C VAL A 296 -20.15 34.80 12.83
N ASN A 297 -19.47 34.04 13.70
CA ASN A 297 -18.31 33.24 13.32
C ASN A 297 -18.09 32.08 14.32
N PRO A 298 -18.54 30.85 14.01
CA PRO A 298 -18.56 29.70 14.94
C PRO A 298 -17.18 29.12 15.31
N PHE A 299 -16.07 29.85 15.11
CA PHE A 299 -14.70 29.33 15.29
C PHE A 299 -13.82 30.15 16.25
N ASP A 300 -14.38 31.08 17.03
CA ASP A 300 -13.58 32.00 17.89
C ASP A 300 -13.77 31.75 19.41
N GLY A 301 -14.04 30.50 19.82
CA GLY A 301 -14.26 30.11 21.23
C GLY A 301 -15.60 29.43 21.52
N ASP A 302 -16.46 29.31 20.49
CA ASP A 302 -17.88 28.99 20.66
C ASP A 302 -18.24 27.50 20.87
N TYR A 303 -17.34 26.54 20.61
CA TYR A 303 -17.63 25.12 20.88
C TYR A 303 -17.95 24.86 22.36
N ARG A 304 -17.32 25.64 23.23
CA ARG A 304 -17.56 25.57 24.67
C ARG A 304 -18.90 26.20 25.05
N SER A 305 -19.23 27.39 24.53
CA SER A 305 -20.52 28.05 24.79
C SER A 305 -21.69 27.26 24.20
N ALA A 306 -21.49 26.59 23.06
CA ALA A 306 -22.43 25.63 22.48
C ALA A 306 -22.71 24.43 23.41
N PHE A 307 -21.66 23.84 24.00
CA PHE A 307 -21.82 22.79 25.01
C PHE A 307 -22.54 23.28 26.27
N GLU A 308 -22.16 24.47 26.77
CA GLU A 308 -22.80 25.09 27.94
C GLU A 308 -24.30 25.31 27.69
N ALA A 309 -24.67 25.78 26.50
CA ALA A 309 -26.05 25.93 26.08
C ALA A 309 -26.80 24.59 26.06
N VAL A 310 -26.21 23.52 25.52
CA VAL A 310 -26.81 22.16 25.52
C VAL A 310 -26.97 21.63 26.96
N LYS A 311 -26.01 21.88 27.85
CA LYS A 311 -26.10 21.50 29.26
C LYS A 311 -27.17 22.28 30.00
N VAL A 312 -27.27 23.60 29.79
CA VAL A 312 -28.37 24.39 30.35
C VAL A 312 -29.72 23.91 29.82
N LEU A 313 -29.79 23.58 28.53
CA LEU A 313 -30.99 23.00 27.92
C LEU A 313 -31.37 21.66 28.56
N HIS A 314 -30.38 20.80 28.87
CA HIS A 314 -30.60 19.56 29.60
C HIS A 314 -31.24 19.82 30.98
N GLU A 315 -30.73 20.79 31.74
CA GLU A 315 -31.25 21.07 33.10
C GLU A 315 -32.69 21.60 33.13
N ILE A 316 -33.07 22.38 32.12
CA ILE A 316 -34.39 23.02 32.05
C ILE A 316 -35.44 22.16 31.33
N THR A 317 -35.04 21.02 30.77
CA THR A 317 -35.92 20.08 30.06
C THR A 317 -36.33 18.93 30.96
N ASP A 318 -37.63 18.63 31.00
CA ASP A 318 -38.12 17.45 31.73
C ASP A 318 -37.76 16.18 30.96
N GLY A 319 -37.05 15.25 31.59
CA GLY A 319 -36.40 14.13 30.89
C GLY A 319 -35.07 14.49 30.21
N GLY A 320 -34.57 15.71 30.44
CA GLY A 320 -33.25 16.16 29.98
C GLY A 320 -33.12 16.24 28.46
N ILE A 321 -31.87 16.26 28.01
CA ILE A 321 -31.52 16.33 26.58
C ILE A 321 -32.07 15.13 25.79
N ASN A 322 -32.24 13.97 26.43
CA ASN A 322 -32.82 12.77 25.82
C ASN A 322 -34.26 13.00 25.36
N ALA A 323 -35.07 13.76 26.11
CA ALA A 323 -36.43 14.08 25.69
C ALA A 323 -36.44 14.88 24.37
N ILE A 324 -35.46 15.77 24.16
CA ILE A 324 -35.29 16.50 22.90
C ILE A 324 -34.83 15.54 21.81
N ILE A 325 -33.82 14.72 22.08
CA ILE A 325 -33.29 13.69 21.16
C ILE A 325 -34.42 12.76 20.67
N ASP A 326 -35.26 12.25 21.56
CA ASP A 326 -36.39 11.37 21.23
C ASP A 326 -37.37 12.02 20.26
N ARG A 327 -37.65 13.33 20.43
CA ARG A 327 -38.49 14.10 19.49
C ARG A 327 -37.81 14.23 18.14
N LEU A 328 -36.50 14.49 18.12
CA LEU A 328 -35.71 14.63 16.88
C LEU A 328 -35.63 13.30 16.12
N GLU A 329 -35.45 12.16 16.80
CA GLU A 329 -35.52 10.82 16.19
C GLU A 329 -36.92 10.50 15.66
N ALA A 330 -37.98 11.03 16.30
CA ALA A 330 -39.35 10.94 15.82
C ALA A 330 -39.66 11.84 14.60
N GLY A 331 -38.72 12.72 14.21
CA GLY A 331 -38.81 13.58 13.03
C GLY A 331 -39.30 15.00 13.28
N ASP A 332 -39.37 15.46 14.54
CA ASP A 332 -39.60 16.87 14.85
C ASP A 332 -38.40 17.74 14.37
N THR A 333 -38.67 19.01 14.03
CA THR A 333 -37.60 20.02 13.91
C THR A 333 -37.08 20.43 15.30
N LEU A 334 -35.90 21.06 15.39
CA LEU A 334 -35.37 21.51 16.69
C LEU A 334 -36.32 22.49 17.39
N ASP A 335 -36.92 23.43 16.66
CA ASP A 335 -37.98 24.31 17.18
C ASP A 335 -39.17 23.52 17.78
N GLN A 336 -39.63 22.48 17.09
CA GLN A 336 -40.73 21.64 17.56
C GLN A 336 -40.32 20.81 18.78
N ALA A 337 -39.08 20.30 18.80
CA ALA A 337 -38.57 19.56 19.94
C ALA A 337 -38.51 20.44 21.20
N LEU A 338 -37.96 21.67 21.10
CA LEU A 338 -37.92 22.62 22.22
C LEU A 338 -39.33 22.95 22.71
N ALA A 339 -40.22 23.38 21.81
CA ALA A 339 -41.59 23.78 22.18
C ALA A 339 -42.40 22.63 22.82
N ASN A 340 -42.07 21.37 22.55
CA ASN A 340 -42.78 20.21 23.08
C ASN A 340 -42.15 19.62 24.36
N THR A 341 -40.93 20.03 24.74
CA THR A 341 -40.17 19.38 25.83
C THR A 341 -39.76 20.34 26.95
N THR A 342 -39.57 21.64 26.68
CA THR A 342 -39.18 22.60 27.71
C THR A 342 -40.34 22.88 28.67
N GLN A 343 -40.08 22.88 29.98
CA GLN A 343 -41.11 22.99 31.02
C GLN A 343 -40.66 23.94 32.16
N ALA A 344 -41.48 24.08 33.20
CA ALA A 344 -41.24 25.03 34.30
C ALA A 344 -39.86 24.84 34.96
N ILE A 345 -39.07 25.91 35.17
CA ILE A 345 -37.73 25.85 35.82
C ILE A 345 -37.82 25.52 37.32
N ALA A 346 -39.01 25.64 37.94
CA ALA A 346 -39.20 25.44 39.38
C ALA A 346 -38.67 24.08 39.87
N GLY A 347 -37.65 24.10 40.75
CA GLY A 347 -37.04 22.91 41.35
C GLY A 347 -35.72 22.43 40.72
N THR A 348 -35.15 23.15 39.74
CA THR A 348 -33.80 22.90 39.20
C THR A 348 -32.73 23.74 39.91
N GLU A 349 -31.45 23.49 39.63
CA GLU A 349 -30.32 24.33 40.09
C GLU A 349 -30.34 25.75 39.48
N LEU A 350 -31.08 25.96 38.38
CA LEU A 350 -31.34 27.26 37.76
C LEU A 350 -32.62 27.95 38.30
N ALA A 351 -33.30 27.38 39.29
CA ALA A 351 -34.52 27.98 39.82
C ALA A 351 -34.22 29.17 40.74
N SER A 352 -34.55 30.40 40.31
CA SER A 352 -34.53 31.58 41.17
C SER A 352 -35.92 32.02 41.61
N SER A 353 -35.96 32.98 42.54
CA SER A 353 -37.20 33.61 42.99
C SER A 353 -37.94 34.41 41.92
N THR A 354 -37.34 34.61 40.74
CA THR A 354 -37.79 35.59 39.72
C THR A 354 -38.13 34.95 38.37
N THR A 355 -37.53 33.81 38.01
CA THR A 355 -37.69 33.16 36.71
C THR A 355 -38.77 32.07 36.75
N GLY A 356 -40.02 32.50 36.55
CA GLY A 356 -41.14 31.60 36.30
C GLY A 356 -41.17 31.16 34.83
N PHE A 357 -40.98 29.87 34.59
CA PHE A 357 -41.22 29.16 33.31
C PHE A 357 -40.17 29.39 32.19
N ALA A 358 -39.58 28.31 31.68
CA ALA A 358 -38.81 28.30 30.43
C ALA A 358 -39.60 27.49 29.41
N ASP A 359 -40.46 28.17 28.66
CA ASP A 359 -41.10 27.61 27.47
C ASP A 359 -40.70 28.47 26.29
N PHE A 360 -39.84 27.90 25.46
CA PHE A 360 -39.29 28.59 24.31
C PHE A 360 -40.08 28.17 23.06
N ALA A 361 -40.72 29.15 22.42
CA ALA A 361 -41.46 28.91 21.19
C ALA A 361 -40.58 28.48 20.00
N ASN A 362 -39.27 28.76 20.06
CA ASN A 362 -38.27 28.44 19.05
C ASN A 362 -36.85 28.59 19.62
N VAL A 363 -35.86 28.11 18.86
CA VAL A 363 -34.43 28.16 19.18
C VAL A 363 -33.92 29.59 19.40
N SER A 364 -34.37 30.55 18.59
CA SER A 364 -33.96 31.96 18.73
C SER A 364 -34.34 32.56 20.09
N SER A 365 -35.49 32.16 20.64
CA SER A 365 -35.96 32.58 21.97
C SER A 365 -35.08 32.03 23.09
N PHE A 366 -34.63 30.78 22.95
CA PHE A 366 -33.68 30.15 23.88
C PHE A 366 -32.32 30.86 23.85
N ILE A 367 -31.72 31.05 22.67
CA ILE A 367 -30.41 31.71 22.52
C ILE A 367 -30.44 33.13 23.11
N THR A 368 -31.51 33.88 22.81
CA THR A 368 -31.68 35.23 23.35
C THR A 368 -31.74 35.22 24.87
N TRP A 369 -32.41 34.24 25.48
CA TRP A 369 -32.46 34.10 26.93
C TRP A 369 -31.09 33.69 27.51
N PHE A 370 -30.41 32.72 26.87
CA PHE A 370 -29.10 32.23 27.30
C PHE A 370 -28.02 33.33 27.30
N ASN A 371 -27.94 34.12 26.22
CA ASN A 371 -26.93 35.18 26.08
C ASN A 371 -27.23 36.44 26.91
N ASN A 372 -28.50 36.71 27.25
CA ASN A 372 -28.85 37.96 27.96
C ASN A 372 -28.58 37.90 29.47
N ASP A 373 -28.52 36.70 30.08
CA ASP A 373 -28.26 36.39 31.50
C ASP A 373 -28.55 37.54 32.49
N ALA A 374 -29.76 38.14 32.38
CA ALA A 374 -30.02 39.44 33.01
C ALA A 374 -29.96 39.38 34.54
N ASP A 375 -30.24 38.20 35.10
CA ASP A 375 -30.23 37.91 36.53
C ASP A 375 -28.90 37.26 37.01
N GLY A 376 -27.96 36.97 36.10
CA GLY A 376 -26.65 36.38 36.40
C GLY A 376 -26.67 34.89 36.78
N GLU A 377 -27.82 34.23 36.60
CA GLU A 377 -28.10 32.86 37.03
C GLU A 377 -27.37 31.84 36.17
N ILE A 378 -27.29 32.09 34.87
CA ILE A 378 -26.60 31.21 33.92
C ILE A 378 -25.09 31.29 34.16
N THR A 379 -24.55 32.50 34.32
CA THR A 379 -23.15 32.70 34.70
C THR A 379 -22.83 32.00 36.01
N ALA A 380 -23.70 32.13 37.02
CA ALA A 380 -23.49 31.49 38.32
C ALA A 380 -23.52 29.97 38.23
N TYR A 381 -24.41 29.39 37.43
CA TYR A 381 -24.47 27.95 37.17
C TYR A 381 -23.22 27.45 36.43
N VAL A 382 -22.86 28.11 35.32
CA VAL A 382 -21.72 27.74 34.48
C VAL A 382 -20.39 27.85 35.23
N THR A 383 -20.21 28.90 36.04
CA THR A 383 -18.95 29.11 36.79
C THR A 383 -18.90 28.40 38.14
N GLY A 384 -20.06 28.09 38.72
CA GLY A 384 -20.18 27.49 40.06
C GLY A 384 -20.37 25.97 40.07
N SER A 385 -20.82 25.37 38.97
CA SER A 385 -21.07 23.92 38.90
C SER A 385 -19.78 23.11 38.70
N ALA A 386 -19.70 21.97 39.39
CA ALA A 386 -18.64 20.98 39.20
C ALA A 386 -18.71 20.29 37.83
N ASP A 387 -19.85 20.38 37.14
CA ASP A 387 -20.08 19.82 35.80
C ASP A 387 -19.16 20.47 34.75
N PHE A 388 -18.72 21.70 35.03
CA PHE A 388 -17.85 22.48 34.17
C PHE A 388 -16.38 22.49 34.63
N THR A 389 -16.04 21.70 35.66
CA THR A 389 -14.66 21.50 36.13
C THR A 389 -13.96 20.35 35.40
N GLN A 390 -12.64 20.40 35.27
CA GLN A 390 -11.84 19.40 34.54
C GLN A 390 -11.99 18.00 35.19
N GLY A 391 -12.42 17.00 34.42
CA GLY A 391 -12.38 15.58 34.82
C GLY A 391 -13.56 15.05 35.66
N SER A 392 -14.72 15.69 35.65
CA SER A 392 -15.97 15.06 36.11
C SER A 392 -16.54 14.16 34.98
N GLY A 393 -17.29 13.08 35.31
CA GLY A 393 -17.60 11.93 34.43
C GLY A 393 -19.05 11.82 33.87
N ALA A 394 -19.15 11.22 32.67
CA ALA A 394 -20.23 10.89 31.71
C ALA A 394 -21.74 11.08 31.98
N ILE A 395 -22.47 11.41 30.90
CA ILE A 395 -23.95 11.42 30.83
C ILE A 395 -24.45 10.00 31.07
N THR A 396 -25.36 9.84 32.03
CA THR A 396 -26.05 8.58 32.28
C THR A 396 -27.55 8.76 32.11
N ASP A 397 -28.20 7.72 31.58
CA ASP A 397 -29.64 7.60 31.36
C ASP A 397 -30.52 8.13 32.51
N GLY A 398 -31.55 8.89 32.16
CA GLY A 398 -32.77 9.01 32.97
C GLY A 398 -32.70 9.85 34.25
N GLY A 399 -31.87 10.91 34.31
CA GLY A 399 -31.93 11.87 35.41
C GLY A 399 -33.27 12.60 35.48
N THR A 400 -33.92 12.58 36.65
CA THR A 400 -35.07 13.45 36.92
C THR A 400 -34.61 14.91 36.87
N LYS A 401 -35.44 15.82 36.36
CA LYS A 401 -35.24 17.28 36.40
C LYS A 401 -34.55 17.74 37.70
N GLY A 402 -33.39 18.40 37.59
CA GLY A 402 -32.61 18.89 38.73
C GLY A 402 -31.91 17.79 39.57
N SER A 403 -31.80 16.56 39.08
CA SER A 403 -30.80 15.62 39.59
C SER A 403 -29.43 16.08 39.14
N ASN A 404 -28.39 15.79 39.95
CA ASN A 404 -26.97 15.95 39.66
C ASN A 404 -26.55 15.12 38.43
N SER A 405 -27.17 15.41 37.29
CA SER A 405 -27.20 14.58 36.08
C SER A 405 -25.91 14.90 35.34
N ASN A 406 -25.00 13.95 35.47
CA ASN A 406 -23.61 13.98 35.08
C ASN A 406 -23.38 14.29 33.58
N LEU A 407 -23.68 15.49 33.12
CA LEU A 407 -23.17 16.00 31.84
C LEU A 407 -21.85 16.66 32.14
N THR A 408 -20.77 15.93 31.94
CA THR A 408 -19.45 16.38 32.33
C THR A 408 -18.46 16.28 31.17
N LEU A 409 -17.30 16.91 31.36
CA LEU A 409 -16.23 16.99 30.37
C LEU A 409 -15.31 15.77 30.47
N ASP A 410 -15.85 14.56 30.39
CA ASP A 410 -15.00 13.36 30.39
C ASP A 410 -14.27 13.24 29.05
N GLN A 411 -12.94 13.29 29.10
CA GLN A 411 -12.07 13.12 27.93
C GLN A 411 -11.70 11.64 27.70
N THR A 412 -12.29 10.70 28.43
CA THR A 412 -11.90 9.30 28.33
C THR A 412 -13.05 8.43 27.87
N ILE A 413 -13.12 8.23 26.55
CA ILE A 413 -13.80 7.07 26.01
C ILE A 413 -12.98 5.86 26.44
N THR A 414 -13.60 4.96 27.19
CA THR A 414 -12.92 3.74 27.61
C THR A 414 -12.68 2.91 26.37
N ASN A 415 -11.41 2.70 25.99
CA ASN A 415 -11.02 1.81 24.90
C ASN A 415 -11.29 0.35 25.30
N GLY A 416 -12.58 0.00 25.31
CA GLY A 416 -13.12 -1.26 25.80
C GLY A 416 -13.18 -2.32 24.71
N THR A 417 -13.36 -1.91 23.45
CA THR A 417 -13.41 -2.83 22.33
C THR A 417 -12.02 -3.00 21.69
N GLY A 418 -11.30 -4.01 22.18
CA GLY A 418 -10.14 -4.52 21.44
C GLY A 418 -10.53 -4.86 19.99
N THR A 419 -9.56 -4.85 19.08
CA THR A 419 -9.75 -5.03 17.61
C THR A 419 -10.43 -6.33 17.16
N GLY A 420 -10.91 -7.18 18.07
CA GLY A 420 -11.55 -8.46 17.83
C GLY A 420 -13.08 -8.49 17.93
N LEU A 421 -13.78 -7.40 18.30
CA LEU A 421 -15.25 -7.33 18.40
C LEU A 421 -15.81 -5.99 17.91
N VAL A 422 -15.38 -5.54 16.74
CA VAL A 422 -15.83 -4.26 16.17
C VAL A 422 -17.08 -4.47 15.32
N ASP A 423 -18.26 -4.12 15.84
CA ASP A 423 -19.47 -3.91 15.02
C ASP A 423 -19.73 -2.42 14.90
N THR A 424 -19.09 -1.80 13.91
CA THR A 424 -19.27 -0.36 13.67
C THR A 424 -20.66 0.00 13.14
N HIS A 425 -21.55 -0.95 12.80
CA HIS A 425 -22.76 -0.66 12.01
C HIS A 425 -22.48 0.15 10.70
N PHE A 426 -21.22 0.28 10.29
CA PHE A 426 -20.77 1.03 9.13
C PHE A 426 -19.84 0.18 8.27
N THR A 427 -20.10 0.10 6.97
CA THR A 427 -19.16 -0.48 6.00
C THR A 427 -18.05 0.52 5.73
N LEU A 428 -16.92 0.36 6.42
CA LEU A 428 -15.77 1.27 6.32
C LEU A 428 -14.99 1.03 5.02
N SER A 429 -14.80 2.09 4.24
CA SER A 429 -13.96 2.12 3.04
C SER A 429 -12.87 3.16 3.21
N PHE A 430 -11.61 2.72 3.34
CA PHE A 430 -10.47 3.63 3.54
C PHE A 430 -9.88 4.07 2.20
N ALA A 431 -10.09 5.34 1.84
CA ALA A 431 -9.44 5.98 0.72
C ALA A 431 -8.03 6.44 1.12
N ASN A 432 -7.07 6.36 0.18
CA ASN A 432 -5.70 6.87 0.33
C ASN A 432 -4.86 6.22 1.46
N ALA A 433 -5.33 5.10 2.03
CA ALA A 433 -4.62 4.39 3.10
C ALA A 433 -3.39 3.60 2.63
N SER A 434 -3.24 3.38 1.32
CA SER A 434 -2.02 2.82 0.74
C SER A 434 -2.01 3.04 -0.78
N SER A 435 -1.05 3.80 -1.28
CA SER A 435 -0.59 3.61 -2.66
C SER A 435 0.38 2.44 -2.63
N ALA A 436 -0.11 1.23 -2.90
CA ALA A 436 0.71 0.02 -2.89
C ALA A 436 1.84 0.12 -3.93
N ALA A 437 3.01 0.62 -3.54
CA ALA A 437 4.22 0.34 -4.28
C ALA A 437 4.58 -1.12 -3.98
N SER A 438 4.18 -2.01 -4.89
CA SER A 438 4.64 -3.39 -4.89
C SER A 438 6.16 -3.40 -4.95
N ASP A 439 6.83 -4.00 -3.98
CA ASP A 439 8.28 -4.17 -4.02
C ASP A 439 8.59 -5.11 -5.20
N ASN A 440 9.07 -4.52 -6.29
CA ASN A 440 9.23 -5.22 -7.56
C ASN A 440 10.58 -5.93 -7.56
N ILE A 441 10.59 -7.26 -7.47
CA ILE A 441 11.78 -8.04 -7.76
C ILE A 441 11.99 -7.99 -9.27
N THR A 442 13.02 -7.28 -9.70
CA THR A 442 13.38 -7.15 -11.11
C THR A 442 14.44 -8.17 -11.50
N PHE A 443 14.16 -8.92 -12.57
CA PHE A 443 15.06 -9.90 -13.16
C PHE A 443 15.59 -9.36 -14.48
N HIS A 444 16.92 -9.31 -14.63
CA HIS A 444 17.54 -8.96 -15.90
C HIS A 444 17.62 -10.21 -16.79
N ILE A 445 16.77 -10.23 -17.81
CA ILE A 445 16.48 -11.38 -18.68
C ILE A 445 16.92 -11.12 -20.12
N GLY A 446 17.92 -10.26 -20.32
CA GLY A 446 18.51 -10.00 -21.63
C GLY A 446 19.98 -9.64 -21.57
N ALA A 447 20.59 -9.48 -22.74
CA ALA A 447 22.00 -9.12 -22.87
C ALA A 447 22.23 -7.59 -22.95
N ASN A 448 21.16 -6.80 -23.03
CA ASN A 448 21.22 -5.34 -23.18
C ASN A 448 20.45 -4.63 -22.05
N SER A 449 20.77 -3.35 -21.84
CA SER A 449 20.09 -2.51 -20.85
C SER A 449 18.57 -2.49 -21.04
N ALA A 450 17.84 -2.35 -19.92
CA ALA A 450 16.37 -2.30 -19.84
C ALA A 450 15.62 -3.58 -20.27
N GLN A 451 16.30 -4.71 -20.48
CA GLN A 451 15.66 -6.01 -20.73
C GLN A 451 15.34 -6.71 -19.40
N THR A 452 14.30 -6.27 -18.72
CA THR A 452 13.92 -6.77 -17.38
C THR A 452 12.48 -7.27 -17.31
N ILE A 453 12.25 -8.28 -16.47
CA ILE A 453 10.93 -8.72 -16.03
C ILE A 453 10.79 -8.42 -14.54
N GLY A 454 9.74 -7.71 -14.15
CA GLY A 454 9.38 -7.51 -12.74
C GLY A 454 8.42 -8.59 -12.25
N MET A 455 8.63 -9.04 -11.01
CA MET A 455 7.67 -9.78 -10.21
C MET A 455 7.26 -8.92 -9.02
N GLN A 456 5.96 -8.78 -8.82
CA GLN A 456 5.38 -8.16 -7.65
C GLN A 456 5.36 -9.19 -6.51
N THR A 457 5.96 -8.85 -5.38
CA THR A 457 5.74 -9.61 -4.14
C THR A 457 4.29 -9.46 -3.70
N GLN A 458 3.72 -10.50 -3.12
CA GLN A 458 2.34 -10.52 -2.64
C GLN A 458 2.36 -10.55 -1.10
N ASP A 459 1.33 -10.02 -0.45
CA ASP A 459 1.13 -10.19 0.99
C ASP A 459 -0.04 -11.18 1.20
N LEU A 460 0.27 -12.36 1.74
CA LEU A 460 -0.67 -13.44 2.00
C LEU A 460 -0.83 -13.73 3.50
N ARG A 461 -0.41 -12.80 4.37
CA ARG A 461 -0.69 -12.89 5.81
C ARG A 461 -2.18 -12.76 6.09
N THR A 462 -2.62 -13.25 7.24
CA THR A 462 -4.02 -13.17 7.70
C THR A 462 -4.53 -11.73 7.69
N THR A 463 -3.68 -10.76 8.02
CA THR A 463 -3.99 -9.31 7.93
C THR A 463 -4.33 -8.86 6.52
N ALA A 464 -3.51 -9.21 5.51
CA ALA A 464 -3.75 -8.82 4.12
C ALA A 464 -4.93 -9.58 3.49
N LEU A 465 -5.16 -10.81 3.94
CA LEU A 465 -6.28 -11.64 3.53
C LEU A 465 -7.61 -11.20 4.15
N GLY A 466 -7.60 -10.41 5.23
CA GLY A 466 -8.80 -9.94 5.94
C GLY A 466 -9.35 -10.96 6.92
N LEU A 467 -8.48 -11.77 7.54
CA LEU A 467 -8.82 -12.84 8.48
C LEU A 467 -8.48 -12.47 9.93
N THR A 468 -8.13 -11.20 10.21
CA THR A 468 -7.87 -10.70 11.56
C THR A 468 -9.16 -10.55 12.34
N GLY A 469 -9.21 -11.07 13.56
CA GLY A 469 -10.40 -11.00 14.43
C GLY A 469 -11.50 -12.03 14.07
N LEU A 470 -11.19 -13.02 13.24
CA LEU A 470 -12.17 -14.02 12.82
C LEU A 470 -12.58 -14.94 13.98
N SER A 471 -13.89 -15.03 14.23
CA SER A 471 -14.49 -15.92 15.22
C SER A 471 -15.49 -16.87 14.56
N VAL A 472 -15.54 -18.11 15.04
CA VAL A 472 -16.59 -19.09 14.73
C VAL A 472 -17.31 -19.58 15.99
N ALA A 473 -17.17 -18.86 17.11
CA ALA A 473 -17.76 -19.21 18.40
C ALA A 473 -19.30 -19.16 18.39
N THR A 474 -19.89 -18.35 17.51
CA THR A 474 -21.35 -18.25 17.33
C THR A 474 -21.75 -18.52 15.88
N VAL A 475 -23.00 -18.95 15.67
CA VAL A 475 -23.53 -19.22 14.32
C VAL A 475 -23.45 -18.00 13.40
N PRO A 476 -23.84 -16.77 13.82
CA PRO A 476 -23.72 -15.59 12.96
C PRO A 476 -22.26 -15.26 12.59
N GLN A 477 -21.33 -15.41 13.54
CA GLN A 477 -19.91 -15.19 13.27
C GLN A 477 -19.33 -16.26 12.33
N ALA A 478 -19.77 -17.52 12.46
CA ALA A 478 -19.38 -18.60 11.56
C ALA A 478 -19.88 -18.39 10.11
N GLU A 479 -21.09 -17.83 9.93
CA GLU A 479 -21.60 -17.47 8.60
C GLU A 479 -20.80 -16.32 7.96
N GLN A 480 -20.45 -15.28 8.74
CA GLN A 480 -19.56 -14.22 8.29
C GLN A 480 -18.17 -14.77 7.91
N ALA A 481 -17.69 -15.76 8.66
CA ALA A 481 -16.40 -16.40 8.41
C ALA A 481 -16.32 -17.13 7.06
N ILE A 482 -17.42 -17.73 6.60
CA ILE A 482 -17.47 -18.36 5.27
C ILE A 482 -17.21 -17.32 4.16
N SER A 483 -17.85 -16.15 4.25
CA SER A 483 -17.72 -15.07 3.27
C SER A 483 -16.31 -14.47 3.23
N THR A 484 -15.68 -14.30 4.40
CA THR A 484 -14.30 -13.81 4.51
C THR A 484 -13.29 -14.84 3.97
N PHE A 485 -13.47 -16.13 4.24
CA PHE A 485 -12.64 -17.20 3.64
C PHE A 485 -12.80 -17.29 2.12
N ASP A 486 -14.00 -17.10 1.58
CA ASP A 486 -14.23 -17.06 0.13
C ASP A 486 -13.51 -15.86 -0.52
N THR A 487 -13.50 -14.72 0.17
CA THR A 487 -12.76 -13.53 -0.28
C THR A 487 -11.25 -13.73 -0.21
N ALA A 488 -10.74 -14.31 0.89
CA ALA A 488 -9.33 -14.66 1.04
C ALA A 488 -8.89 -15.67 -0.03
N THR A 489 -9.69 -16.70 -0.29
CA THR A 489 -9.41 -17.72 -1.32
C THR A 489 -9.33 -17.10 -2.71
N LYS A 490 -10.20 -16.13 -3.03
CA LYS A 490 -10.13 -15.38 -4.31
C LYS A 490 -8.83 -14.58 -4.42
N LYS A 491 -8.39 -13.90 -3.34
CA LYS A 491 -7.11 -13.17 -3.31
C LYS A 491 -5.92 -14.11 -3.56
N VAL A 492 -5.84 -15.23 -2.84
CA VAL A 492 -4.75 -16.21 -3.01
C VAL A 492 -4.78 -16.84 -4.41
N SER A 493 -5.97 -17.18 -4.92
CA SER A 493 -6.12 -17.71 -6.28
C SER A 493 -5.65 -16.71 -7.34
N ALA A 494 -5.90 -15.41 -7.15
CA ALA A 494 -5.38 -14.36 -8.02
C ALA A 494 -3.85 -14.26 -7.98
N SER A 495 -3.24 -14.33 -6.78
CA SER A 495 -1.78 -14.36 -6.63
C SER A 495 -1.15 -15.59 -7.30
N ARG A 496 -1.76 -16.77 -7.18
CA ARG A 496 -1.29 -18.00 -7.86
C ARG A 496 -1.39 -17.90 -9.38
N SER A 497 -2.51 -17.37 -9.88
CA SER A 497 -2.68 -17.10 -11.32
C SER A 497 -1.60 -16.16 -11.84
N TYR A 498 -1.26 -15.12 -11.07
CA TYR A 498 -0.17 -14.21 -11.38
C TYR A 498 1.20 -14.92 -11.44
N PHE A 499 1.53 -15.73 -10.44
CA PHE A 499 2.78 -16.50 -10.41
C PHE A 499 2.88 -17.49 -11.59
N GLY A 500 1.79 -18.21 -11.89
CA GLY A 500 1.74 -19.13 -13.04
C GLY A 500 1.90 -18.42 -14.39
N ALA A 501 1.26 -17.26 -14.57
CA ALA A 501 1.43 -16.46 -15.78
C ALA A 501 2.88 -15.97 -15.95
N LEU A 502 3.53 -15.56 -14.85
CA LEU A 502 4.93 -15.13 -14.87
C LEU A 502 5.87 -16.30 -15.18
N GLN A 503 5.64 -17.48 -14.60
CA GLN A 503 6.40 -18.69 -14.91
C GLN A 503 6.33 -19.02 -16.39
N ASN A 504 5.12 -19.10 -16.97
CA ASN A 504 4.93 -19.36 -18.39
C ASN A 504 5.68 -18.35 -19.27
N ARG A 505 5.63 -17.06 -18.90
CA ARG A 505 6.36 -16.01 -19.62
C ARG A 505 7.88 -16.19 -19.54
N LEU A 506 8.41 -16.58 -18.38
CA LEU A 506 9.84 -16.83 -18.19
C LEU A 506 10.31 -18.09 -18.94
N GLU A 507 9.52 -19.16 -18.98
CA GLU A 507 9.84 -20.37 -19.75
C GLU A 507 9.95 -20.06 -21.25
N HIS A 508 9.00 -19.29 -21.79
CA HIS A 508 9.09 -18.80 -23.17
C HIS A 508 10.29 -17.88 -23.38
N THR A 509 10.61 -17.03 -22.40
CA THR A 509 11.78 -16.17 -22.45
C THR A 509 13.07 -16.99 -22.51
N VAL A 510 13.21 -18.02 -21.66
CA VAL A 510 14.36 -18.93 -21.67
C VAL A 510 14.52 -19.60 -23.03
N SER A 511 13.42 -20.13 -23.61
CA SER A 511 13.46 -20.72 -24.94
C SER A 511 13.92 -19.72 -26.01
N ASN A 512 13.42 -18.48 -25.96
CA ASN A 512 13.80 -17.43 -26.90
C ASN A 512 15.27 -17.00 -26.75
N LEU A 513 15.77 -16.91 -25.51
CA LEU A 513 17.17 -16.58 -25.23
C LEU A 513 18.11 -17.67 -25.74
N ASN A 514 17.76 -18.95 -25.53
CA ASN A 514 18.53 -20.09 -26.03
C ASN A 514 18.57 -20.12 -27.56
N ASN A 515 17.42 -19.97 -28.22
CA ASN A 515 17.35 -19.88 -29.68
C ASN A 515 18.17 -18.70 -30.22
N SER A 516 18.12 -17.55 -29.53
CA SER A 516 18.91 -16.37 -29.92
C SER A 516 20.42 -16.61 -29.74
N ALA A 517 20.82 -17.27 -28.66
CA ALA A 517 22.21 -17.63 -28.40
C ALA A 517 22.73 -18.63 -29.45
N GLU A 518 21.93 -19.63 -29.84
CA GLU A 518 22.28 -20.59 -30.88
C GLU A 518 22.42 -19.94 -32.26
N ASN A 519 21.48 -19.06 -32.62
CA ASN A 519 21.53 -18.30 -33.87
C ASN A 519 22.77 -17.38 -33.94
N LEU A 520 23.09 -16.69 -32.84
CA LEU A 520 24.30 -15.86 -32.76
C LEU A 520 25.58 -16.70 -32.78
N THR A 521 25.59 -17.87 -32.14
CA THR A 521 26.73 -18.80 -32.20
C THR A 521 26.96 -19.29 -33.63
N SER A 522 25.89 -19.63 -34.35
CA SER A 522 25.96 -20.01 -35.76
C SER A 522 26.43 -18.88 -36.66
N ALA A 523 26.01 -17.63 -36.37
CA ALA A 523 26.49 -16.45 -37.08
C ALA A 523 27.97 -16.15 -36.79
N GLU A 524 28.40 -16.31 -35.54
CA GLU A 524 29.79 -16.11 -35.11
C GLU A 524 30.72 -17.15 -35.74
N SER A 525 30.31 -18.43 -35.76
CA SER A 525 31.01 -19.52 -36.44
C SER A 525 31.24 -19.21 -37.93
N ARG A 526 30.21 -18.73 -38.65
CA ARG A 526 30.36 -18.33 -40.07
C ARG A 526 31.37 -17.20 -40.30
N ILE A 527 31.57 -16.33 -39.31
CA ILE A 527 32.52 -15.22 -39.40
C ILE A 527 33.92 -15.69 -39.01
N ARG A 528 34.04 -16.47 -37.94
CA ARG A 528 35.32 -16.73 -37.29
C ARG A 528 35.90 -18.10 -37.60
N ASP A 529 35.10 -19.11 -37.88
CA ASP A 529 35.60 -20.46 -38.11
C ASP A 529 36.17 -20.62 -39.52
N VAL A 530 37.20 -21.48 -39.62
CA VAL A 530 37.85 -21.79 -40.88
C VAL A 530 37.26 -23.05 -41.50
N ASP A 531 37.06 -23.04 -42.82
CA ASP A 531 36.86 -24.27 -43.59
C ASP A 531 38.19 -25.03 -43.63
N MET A 532 38.30 -26.04 -42.77
CA MET A 532 39.51 -26.85 -42.60
C MET A 532 39.97 -27.51 -43.91
N ALA A 533 39.03 -27.99 -44.73
CA ALA A 533 39.37 -28.63 -46.00
C ALA A 533 39.98 -27.61 -46.97
N LYS A 534 39.38 -26.44 -47.08
CA LYS A 534 39.88 -25.36 -47.94
C LYS A 534 41.24 -24.83 -47.48
N GLU A 535 41.42 -24.64 -46.18
CA GLU A 535 42.67 -24.10 -45.65
C GLU A 535 43.82 -25.12 -45.70
N MET A 536 43.53 -26.43 -45.58
CA MET A 536 44.50 -27.49 -45.83
C MET A 536 44.99 -27.49 -47.29
N MET A 537 44.08 -27.30 -48.26
CA MET A 537 44.47 -27.17 -49.67
C MET A 537 45.36 -25.94 -49.91
N ASN A 538 45.03 -24.80 -49.30
CA ASN A 538 45.85 -23.58 -49.37
C ASN A 538 47.24 -23.80 -48.75
N PHE A 539 47.30 -24.43 -47.58
CA PHE A 539 48.55 -24.78 -46.92
C PHE A 539 49.43 -25.67 -47.81
N GLN A 540 48.85 -26.75 -48.37
CA GLN A 540 49.57 -27.66 -49.26
C GLN A 540 50.07 -26.95 -50.53
N LYS A 541 49.23 -26.11 -51.16
CA LYS A 541 49.63 -25.29 -52.31
C LYS A 541 50.82 -24.38 -51.98
N ASN A 542 50.77 -23.66 -50.86
CA ASN A 542 51.84 -22.75 -50.46
C ASN A 542 53.13 -23.50 -50.08
N ASN A 543 53.01 -24.70 -49.52
CA ASN A 543 54.14 -25.58 -49.23
C ASN A 543 54.84 -26.02 -50.53
N ILE A 544 54.07 -26.50 -51.53
CA ILE A 544 54.60 -26.86 -52.86
C ILE A 544 55.28 -25.67 -53.54
N LEU A 545 54.67 -24.48 -53.49
CA LEU A 545 55.24 -23.26 -54.05
C LEU A 545 56.52 -22.80 -53.32
N SER A 546 56.62 -23.04 -52.01
CA SER A 546 57.84 -22.78 -51.24
C SER A 546 58.98 -23.71 -51.67
N GLN A 547 58.69 -25.01 -51.82
CA GLN A 547 59.66 -26.00 -52.34
C GLN A 547 60.12 -25.66 -53.77
N ALA A 548 59.19 -25.26 -54.65
CA ALA A 548 59.50 -24.84 -56.01
C ALA A 548 60.32 -23.54 -56.05
N ALA A 549 60.00 -22.56 -55.21
CA ALA A 549 60.75 -21.31 -55.12
C ALA A 549 62.17 -21.52 -54.56
N GLN A 550 62.37 -22.48 -53.64
CA GLN A 550 63.69 -22.88 -53.16
C GLN A 550 64.54 -23.52 -54.27
N ALA A 551 63.94 -24.40 -55.08
CA ALA A 551 64.60 -24.99 -56.25
C ALA A 551 64.96 -23.92 -57.31
N MET A 552 64.04 -22.97 -57.58
CA MET A 552 64.28 -21.85 -58.50
C MET A 552 65.32 -20.86 -57.96
N LEU A 553 65.39 -20.63 -56.65
CA LEU A 553 66.44 -19.82 -56.02
C LEU A 553 67.81 -20.45 -56.18
N ALA A 554 67.91 -21.77 -55.98
CA ALA A 554 69.13 -22.52 -56.24
C ALA A 554 69.56 -22.39 -57.72
N GLN A 555 68.61 -22.51 -58.66
CA GLN A 555 68.87 -22.34 -60.10
C GLN A 555 69.23 -20.89 -60.48
N ALA A 556 68.55 -19.89 -59.92
CA ALA A 556 68.80 -18.47 -60.17
C ALA A 556 70.16 -18.00 -59.64
N ASN A 557 70.70 -18.67 -58.61
CA ASN A 557 72.05 -18.43 -58.10
C ASN A 557 73.14 -19.10 -58.96
N GLN A 558 72.83 -20.18 -59.68
CA GLN A 558 73.78 -20.86 -60.58
C GLN A 558 74.09 -20.05 -61.85
N ALA A 559 73.11 -19.31 -62.39
CA ALA A 559 73.29 -18.54 -63.62
C ALA A 559 74.41 -17.47 -63.58
N PRO A 560 74.50 -16.58 -62.56
CA PRO A 560 75.63 -15.67 -62.44
C PRO A 560 76.92 -16.33 -61.98
N GLN A 561 76.87 -17.45 -61.24
CA GLN A 561 78.07 -18.21 -60.84
C GLN A 561 78.74 -18.87 -62.06
N GLY A 562 77.97 -19.40 -63.02
CA GLY A 562 78.50 -19.92 -64.27
C GLY A 562 79.18 -18.85 -65.12
N VAL A 563 78.68 -17.61 -65.11
CA VAL A 563 79.30 -16.47 -65.81
C VAL A 563 80.54 -15.93 -65.08
N LEU A 564 80.54 -15.92 -63.74
CA LEU A 564 81.72 -15.59 -62.93
C LEU A 564 82.85 -16.62 -63.05
N GLN A 565 82.53 -17.89 -63.31
CA GLN A 565 83.52 -18.91 -63.67
C GLN A 565 84.11 -18.70 -65.09
N LEU A 566 83.37 -18.06 -66.00
CA LEU A 566 83.84 -17.72 -67.35
C LEU A 566 84.63 -16.39 -67.41
N LEU A 567 84.56 -15.56 -66.36
CA LEU A 567 85.27 -14.30 -66.21
C LEU A 567 86.52 -14.40 -65.30
N ARG A 568 86.91 -15.62 -64.91
CA ARG A 568 88.09 -15.90 -64.10
C ARG A 568 89.30 -16.30 -64.93
#